data_AF-A0A1A8CUY0-F1
#
_entry.id   AF-A0A1A8CUY0-F1
#
_cell.length_a   1.000
_cell.length_b   1.000
_cell.length_c   1.000
_cell.angle_alpha   90.00
_cell.angle_beta   90.00
_cell.angle_gamma   90.00
#
_symmetry.space_group_name_H-M   'P 1'
#
loop_
_entity.id
_entity.type
_entity.pdbx_description
1 polymer ?
#
loop_
_entity_poly.entity_id
_entity_poly.type
_entity_poly.pdbx_seq_one_letter_code
_entity_poly.pdbx_strand_id
1 'polypeptide(L)'
;PIEGPRSLPDSGRTSPCMRDGEFFLRLLQTEVERMEGWCQNMEREAEENELPEEVLELIRNVVGSAQILMSQKVQQFFRLCQQSVDPTAYPLPTPQDLASFWDLLQ
;
A
#
# COMPACT_ATOMS: atom_id res chain seq x y z
N PRO A 1 35.35 -31.44 -36.71
CA PRO A 1 35.26 -31.03 -35.29
C PRO A 1 34.51 -29.70 -35.18
N ILE A 2 33.44 -29.72 -34.40
CA ILE A 2 32.41 -28.70 -34.22
C ILE A 2 32.80 -27.81 -33.04
N GLU A 3 32.46 -26.52 -33.10
CA GLU A 3 32.11 -25.57 -32.00
C GLU A 3 32.40 -24.15 -32.53
N GLY A 4 31.46 -23.23 -32.78
CA GLY A 4 30.23 -22.85 -32.08
C GLY A 4 30.39 -21.36 -31.69
N PRO A 5 29.50 -20.43 -32.11
CA PRO A 5 29.69 -19.00 -31.83
C PRO A 5 29.51 -18.73 -30.33
N ARG A 6 30.45 -17.97 -29.75
CA ARG A 6 30.44 -17.53 -28.35
C ARG A 6 29.12 -16.84 -28.03
N SER A 7 28.29 -17.52 -27.25
CA SER A 7 27.06 -16.96 -26.69
C SER A 7 27.43 -15.82 -25.73
N LEU A 8 26.90 -14.63 -26.00
CA LEU A 8 26.81 -13.56 -25.01
C LEU A 8 25.96 -14.06 -23.84
N PRO A 9 26.29 -13.75 -22.58
CA PRO A 9 25.35 -13.97 -21.49
C PRO A 9 24.17 -13.00 -21.65
N ASP A 10 23.10 -13.49 -22.28
CA ASP A 10 21.77 -12.93 -22.17
C ASP A 10 21.16 -13.38 -20.84
N SER A 11 21.12 -12.47 -19.87
CA SER A 11 20.01 -12.39 -18.93
C SER A 11 20.22 -11.19 -18.04
N GLY A 12 19.72 -10.05 -18.52
CA GLY A 12 19.08 -9.06 -17.67
C GLY A 12 17.87 -9.69 -16.97
N ARG A 13 18.10 -10.64 -16.07
CA ARG A 13 17.12 -10.99 -15.04
C ARG A 13 17.21 -9.89 -14.00
N THR A 14 16.56 -8.76 -14.27
CA THR A 14 15.86 -8.09 -13.19
C THR A 14 15.04 -9.20 -12.51
N SER A 15 15.50 -9.64 -11.34
CA SER A 15 14.68 -10.50 -10.49
C SER A 15 13.28 -9.88 -10.46
N PRO A 16 12.18 -10.65 -10.62
CA PRO A 16 10.85 -10.08 -10.47
C PRO A 16 10.88 -9.27 -9.19
N CYS A 17 10.50 -7.98 -9.22
CA CYS A 17 10.56 -7.16 -8.03
C CYS A 17 9.79 -7.93 -6.95
N MET A 18 10.50 -8.44 -5.94
CA MET A 18 9.85 -9.28 -4.95
C MET A 18 8.92 -8.34 -4.20
N ARG A 19 7.62 -8.56 -4.33
CA ARG A 19 6.59 -7.87 -3.55
C ARG A 19 6.56 -8.51 -2.16
N ASP A 20 7.67 -8.36 -1.44
CA ASP A 20 7.86 -8.85 -0.09
C ASP A 20 7.28 -7.86 0.94
N GLY A 21 7.39 -8.19 2.22
CA GLY A 21 6.90 -7.35 3.31
C GLY A 21 7.49 -5.94 3.31
N GLU A 22 8.77 -5.78 2.99
CA GLU A 22 9.44 -4.48 2.97
C GLU A 22 8.99 -3.61 1.78
N PHE A 23 8.75 -4.24 0.62
CA PHE A 23 8.10 -3.58 -0.51
C PHE A 23 6.71 -3.04 -0.11
N PHE A 24 5.87 -3.90 0.48
CA PHE A 24 4.51 -3.51 0.84
C PHE A 24 4.44 -2.50 1.98
N LEU A 25 5.37 -2.52 2.95
CA LEU A 25 5.45 -1.50 3.99
C LEU A 25 5.69 -0.10 3.42
N ARG A 26 6.63 0.04 2.48
CA ARG A 26 6.93 1.32 1.82
C ARG A 26 5.76 1.80 0.95
N LEU A 27 5.14 0.87 0.23
CA LEU A 27 3.97 1.20 -0.59
C LEU A 27 2.78 1.61 0.29
N LEU A 28 2.50 0.87 1.36
CA LEU A 28 1.45 1.19 2.32
C LEU A 28 1.66 2.57 2.96
N GLN A 29 2.89 2.91 3.34
CA GLN A 29 3.21 4.23 3.86
C GLN A 29 2.86 5.33 2.85
N THR A 30 3.28 5.16 1.59
CA THR A 30 2.99 6.14 0.53
C THR A 30 1.49 6.33 0.33
N GLU A 31 0.72 5.24 0.36
CA GLU A 31 -0.74 5.28 0.20
C GLU A 31 -1.45 5.93 1.40
N VAL A 32 -0.99 5.67 2.63
CA VAL A 32 -1.51 6.33 3.83
C VAL A 32 -1.24 7.83 3.78
N GLU A 33 0.00 8.24 3.53
CA GLU A 33 0.38 9.65 3.43
C GLU A 33 -0.44 10.38 2.35
N ARG A 34 -0.66 9.74 1.20
CA ARG A 34 -1.50 10.27 0.12
C ARG A 34 -2.94 10.48 0.57
N MET A 35 -3.54 9.49 1.22
CA MET A 35 -4.93 9.54 1.66
C MET A 35 -5.16 10.53 2.81
N GLU A 36 -4.22 10.61 3.75
CA GLU A 36 -4.22 11.63 4.81
C GLU A 36 -4.12 13.05 4.21
N GLY A 37 -3.23 13.25 3.24
CA GLY A 37 -3.11 14.51 2.52
C GLY A 37 -4.40 14.91 1.79
N TRP A 38 -5.10 13.95 1.17
CA TRP A 38 -6.42 14.20 0.55
C TRP A 38 -7.49 14.57 1.57
N CYS A 39 -7.56 13.86 2.70
CA CYS A 39 -8.52 14.18 3.75
C CYS A 39 -8.34 15.61 4.26
N GLN A 40 -7.10 15.98 4.59
CA GLN A 40 -6.77 17.33 5.06
C GLN A 40 -7.05 18.40 4.00
N ASN A 41 -6.75 18.12 2.72
CA ASN A 41 -7.04 19.06 1.64
C ASN A 41 -8.54 19.26 1.46
N MET A 42 -9.35 18.19 1.47
CA MET A 42 -10.80 18.30 1.34
C MET A 42 -11.42 19.10 2.49
N GLU A 43 -11.01 18.86 3.73
CA GLU A 43 -11.50 19.62 4.88
C GLU A 43 -11.12 21.11 4.76
N ARG A 44 -9.86 21.41 4.45
CA ARG A 44 -9.39 22.79 4.25
C ARG A 44 -10.12 23.48 3.11
N GLU A 45 -10.25 22.84 1.95
CA GLU A 45 -10.93 23.41 0.79
C GLU A 45 -12.40 23.68 1.10
N ALA A 46 -13.04 22.82 1.89
CA ALA A 46 -14.42 23.03 2.30
C ALA A 46 -14.59 24.25 3.23
N GLU A 47 -13.66 24.44 4.16
CA GLU A 47 -13.60 25.62 5.03
C GLU A 47 -13.30 26.91 4.24
N GLU A 48 -12.30 26.88 3.35
CA GLU A 48 -11.86 28.02 2.54
C GLU A 48 -12.94 28.50 1.55
N ASN A 49 -13.76 27.59 1.02
CA ASN A 49 -14.83 27.92 0.09
C ASN A 49 -16.18 28.22 0.77
N GLU A 50 -16.23 28.25 2.11
CA GLU A 50 -17.44 28.51 2.90
C GLU A 50 -18.64 27.65 2.42
N LEU A 51 -18.38 26.37 2.17
CA LEU A 51 -19.40 25.47 1.61
C LEU A 51 -20.63 25.36 2.54
N PRO A 52 -21.83 25.11 1.99
CA PRO A 52 -23.02 24.89 2.82
C PRO A 52 -22.83 23.74 3.81
N GLU A 53 -23.45 23.83 5.00
CA GLU A 53 -23.29 22.81 6.07
C GLU A 53 -23.59 21.38 5.59
N GLU A 54 -24.61 21.21 4.74
CA GLU A 54 -24.96 19.92 4.15
C GLU A 54 -23.79 19.29 3.37
N VAL A 55 -22.99 20.12 2.68
CA VAL A 55 -21.80 19.68 1.94
C VAL A 55 -20.64 19.41 2.89
N LEU A 56 -20.46 20.25 3.92
CA LEU A 56 -19.47 20.03 4.97
C LEU A 56 -19.71 18.71 5.70
N GLU A 57 -20.95 18.39 6.03
CA GLU A 57 -21.33 17.11 6.65
C GLU A 57 -21.00 15.92 5.73
N LEU A 58 -21.26 16.02 4.43
CA LEU A 58 -20.87 14.99 3.47
C LEU A 58 -19.35 14.79 3.43
N ILE A 59 -18.57 15.88 3.41
CA ILE A 59 -17.11 15.83 3.41
C ILE A 59 -16.60 15.17 4.69
N ARG A 60 -17.08 15.61 5.87
CA ARG A 60 -16.72 15.01 7.16
C ARG A 60 -17.05 13.51 7.22
N ASN A 61 -18.19 13.11 6.66
CA ASN A 61 -18.59 11.70 6.61
C ASN A 61 -17.67 10.86 5.70
N VAL A 62 -17.29 11.39 4.53
CA VAL A 62 -16.35 10.75 3.61
C VAL A 62 -14.96 10.64 4.24
N VAL A 63 -14.45 11.73 4.82
CA VAL A 63 -13.15 11.77 5.51
C VAL A 63 -13.14 10.81 6.70
N GLY A 64 -14.19 10.82 7.53
CA GLY A 64 -14.33 9.89 8.66
C GLY A 64 -14.35 8.44 8.21
N SER A 65 -15.03 8.12 7.10
CA SER A 65 -15.03 6.77 6.53
C SER A 65 -13.64 6.34 6.07
N ALA A 66 -12.89 7.23 5.42
CA ALA A 66 -11.51 6.99 5.00
C ALA A 66 -10.59 6.75 6.22
N GLN A 67 -10.72 7.55 7.28
CA GLN A 67 -9.97 7.37 8.53
C GLN A 67 -10.28 6.04 9.21
N ILE A 68 -11.54 5.59 9.18
CA ILE A 68 -11.92 4.27 9.70
C ILE A 68 -11.26 3.16 8.88
N LEU A 69 -11.29 3.24 7.55
CA LEU A 69 -10.61 2.28 6.67
C LEU A 69 -9.11 2.19 7.00
N MET A 70 -8.45 3.35 7.22
CA MET A 70 -7.04 3.43 7.62
C MET A 70 -6.78 2.80 8.99
N SER A 71 -7.62 3.10 9.99
CA SER A 71 -7.43 2.54 11.34
C SER A 71 -7.62 1.03 11.41
N GLN A 72 -8.39 0.44 10.49
CA GLN A 72 -8.71 -0.98 10.53
C GLN A 72 -7.92 -1.81 9.51
N LYS A 73 -8.19 -1.60 8.22
CA LYS A 73 -7.71 -2.49 7.15
C LYS A 73 -6.22 -2.25 6.84
N VAL A 74 -5.81 -0.99 6.80
CA VAL A 74 -4.39 -0.61 6.65
C VAL A 74 -3.56 -1.09 7.84
N GLN A 75 -4.04 -0.90 9.09
CA GLN A 75 -3.33 -1.43 10.27
C GLN A 75 -3.23 -2.96 10.28
N GLN A 76 -4.27 -3.66 9.81
CA GLN A 76 -4.21 -5.11 9.67
C GLN A 76 -3.12 -5.52 8.67
N PHE A 77 -3.05 -4.85 7.52
CA PHE A 77 -2.03 -5.14 6.51
C PHE A 77 -0.62 -4.77 6.97
N PHE A 78 -0.46 -3.65 7.67
CA PHE A 78 0.80 -3.24 8.27
C PHE A 78 1.36 -4.35 9.18
N ARG A 79 0.52 -4.88 10.08
CA ARG A 79 0.92 -6.01 10.96
C ARG A 79 1.29 -7.26 10.17
N LEU A 80 0.54 -7.58 9.10
CA LEU A 80 0.84 -8.71 8.25
C LEU A 80 2.21 -8.55 7.55
N CYS A 81 2.52 -7.35 7.06
CA CYS A 81 3.81 -7.05 6.46
C CYS A 81 4.94 -7.13 7.50
N GLN A 82 4.73 -6.60 8.72
CA GLN A 82 5.69 -6.71 9.81
C GLN A 82 5.97 -8.16 10.19
N GLN A 83 4.94 -9.01 10.26
CA GLN A 83 5.11 -10.44 10.51
C GLN A 83 5.92 -11.12 9.42
N SER A 84 5.76 -10.72 8.15
CA SER A 84 6.50 -11.33 7.04
C SER A 84 8.00 -10.98 7.01
N VAL A 85 8.41 -9.89 7.67
CA VAL A 85 9.83 -9.49 7.78
C VAL A 85 10.47 -9.95 9.09
N ASP A 86 9.67 -10.42 10.05
CA ASP A 86 10.16 -10.96 11.32
C ASP A 86 10.51 -12.45 11.18
N PRO A 87 11.79 -12.83 11.26
CA PRO A 87 12.21 -14.23 11.11
C PRO A 87 11.73 -15.13 12.27
N THR A 88 11.21 -14.55 13.35
CA THR A 88 10.68 -15.27 14.52
C THR A 88 9.17 -15.46 14.48
N ALA A 89 8.47 -14.84 13.52
CA ALA A 89 7.02 -14.93 13.40
C ALA A 89 6.55 -16.33 12.99
N TYR A 90 5.45 -16.79 13.59
CA TYR A 90 4.80 -18.05 13.24
C TYR A 90 3.27 -17.95 13.37
N PRO A 91 2.49 -18.33 12.33
CA PRO A 91 2.95 -18.73 11.00
C PRO A 91 3.54 -17.54 10.23
N LEU A 92 4.53 -17.80 9.37
CA LEU A 92 5.10 -16.77 8.49
C LEU A 92 4.14 -16.51 7.33
N PRO A 93 3.68 -15.26 7.12
CA PRO A 93 2.86 -14.92 5.96
C PRO A 93 3.60 -15.18 4.66
N THR A 94 2.91 -15.73 3.67
CA THR A 94 3.48 -15.92 2.33
C THR A 94 3.42 -14.61 1.52
N PRO A 95 4.29 -14.43 0.51
CA PRO A 95 4.16 -13.29 -0.41
C PRO A 95 2.79 -13.21 -1.10
N GLN A 96 2.11 -14.35 -1.29
CA GLN A 96 0.77 -14.40 -1.84
C GLN A 96 -0.28 -13.86 -0.87
N ASP A 97 -0.14 -14.11 0.44
CA ASP A 97 -1.04 -13.54 1.46
C ASP A 97 -0.95 -12.02 1.47
N LEU A 98 0.27 -11.48 1.34
CA LEU A 98 0.48 -10.04 1.25
C LEU A 98 -0.14 -9.45 -0.02
N ALA A 99 0.11 -10.04 -1.19
CA ALA A 99 -0.46 -9.57 -2.44
C ALA A 99 -1.99 -9.62 -2.43
N SER A 100 -2.57 -10.73 -1.95
CA SER A 100 -4.03 -10.90 -1.91
C SER A 100 -4.68 -9.93 -0.93
N PHE A 101 -4.04 -9.62 0.20
CA PHE A 101 -4.55 -8.60 1.11
C PHE A 101 -4.43 -7.19 0.53
N TRP A 102 -3.32 -6.89 -0.15
CA TRP A 102 -3.12 -5.62 -0.82
C TRP A 102 -4.18 -5.34 -1.89
N ASP A 103 -4.54 -6.36 -2.67
CA ASP A 103 -5.59 -6.24 -3.69
C ASP A 103 -6.98 -5.93 -3.07
N LEU A 104 -7.20 -6.25 -1.79
CA LEU A 104 -8.42 -5.87 -1.06
C LEU A 104 -8.39 -4.43 -0.52
N LEU A 105 -7.22 -3.80 -0.48
CA LEU A 105 -7.03 -2.41 -0.02
C LEU A 105 -7.12 -1.39 -1.15
N GLN A 106 -6.91 -1.80 -2.40
CA GLN A 106 -7.05 -0.95 -3.60
C GLN A 106 -8.52 -0.67 -3.89
#